data_AF-A0A6V8SA79-F1
#
_entry.id   AF-A0A6V8SA79-F1
#
_cell.length_a   1.000
_cell.length_b   1.000
_cell.length_c   1.000
_cell.angle_alpha   90.00
_cell.angle_beta   90.00
_cell.angle_gamma   90.00
#
_symmetry.space_group_name_H-M   'P 1'
#
loop_
_entity.id
_entity.type
_entity.pdbx_description
1 polymer ?
#
loop_
_entity_poly.entity_id
_entity_poly.type
_entity_poly.pdbx_seq_one_letter_code
_entity_poly.pdbx_strand_id
1 'polypeptide(L)' 'MYGITQCYIYNSIDSYNSEMPDVTVEVKDVKQNGDYLTLQDTSGYTHIVNLTKVFAVTYKAGQSAGY' A
#
# COMPACT_ATOMS: atom_id res chain seq x y z
N MET A 1 -3.88 -8.07 17.06
CA MET A 1 -4.69 -7.73 15.86
C MET A 1 -3.77 -7.00 14.90
N TYR A 2 -3.50 -7.52 13.71
CA TYR A 2 -2.74 -6.76 12.71
C TYR A 2 -3.58 -5.55 12.32
N GLY A 3 -3.06 -4.34 12.56
CA GLY A 3 -3.81 -3.12 12.28
C GLY A 3 -4.12 -3.02 10.80
N ILE A 4 -5.41 -2.87 10.45
CA ILE A 4 -5.82 -2.57 9.09
C ILE A 4 -5.11 -1.28 8.68
N THR A 5 -4.40 -1.35 7.56
CA THR A 5 -3.56 -0.28 7.03
C THR A 5 -4.15 0.15 5.71
N GLN A 6 -4.42 1.45 5.55
CA GLN A 6 -4.79 1.99 4.24
C GLN A 6 -3.51 2.12 3.41
N CYS A 7 -3.52 1.53 2.22
CA CYS A 7 -2.48 1.67 1.23
C CYS A 7 -3.00 2.48 0.03
N TYR A 8 -2.16 3.38 -0.47
CA TYR A 8 -2.44 4.29 -1.56
C TYR A 8 -1.36 4.14 -2.64
N ILE A 9 -1.77 3.98 -3.89
CA ILE A 9 -0.88 3.82 -5.04
C ILE A 9 -1.08 5.02 -5.96
N TYR A 10 0.02 5.65 -6.35
CA TYR A 10 0.07 6.82 -7.21
C TYR A 10 0.86 6.50 -8.47
N ASN A 11 0.26 6.73 -9.64
CA ASN A 11 0.87 6.49 -10.94
C ASN A 11 1.63 7.72 -11.46
N SER A 12 1.41 8.90 -10.86
CA SER A 12 2.04 10.15 -11.27
C SER A 12 2.43 11.03 -10.08
N ILE A 13 3.36 11.95 -10.32
CA ILE A 13 3.77 12.98 -9.35
C ILE A 13 2.60 13.93 -9.03
N ASP A 14 1.74 14.23 -10.01
CA ASP A 14 0.58 15.10 -9.82
C ASP A 14 -0.44 14.46 -8.88
N SER A 15 -0.75 13.16 -9.08
CA SER A 15 -1.60 12.37 -8.18
C SER A 15 -1.06 12.39 -6.75
N TYR A 16 0.26 12.23 -6.60
CA TYR A 16 0.93 12.24 -5.29
C TYR A 16 0.86 13.61 -4.61
N ASN A 17 1.21 14.69 -5.33
CA ASN A 17 1.24 16.05 -4.80
C ASN A 17 -0.15 16.60 -4.47
N SER A 18 -1.20 16.09 -5.13
CA SER A 18 -2.59 16.47 -4.86
C SER A 18 -3.29 15.57 -3.84
N GLU A 19 -2.58 14.58 -3.28
CA GLU A 19 -3.13 13.57 -2.36
C GLU A 19 -4.34 12.81 -2.95
N MET A 20 -4.39 12.65 -4.27
CA MET A 20 -5.43 11.91 -4.99
C MET A 20 -4.89 10.57 -5.50
N PRO A 21 -4.97 9.50 -4.70
CA PRO A 21 -4.45 8.19 -5.11
C PRO A 21 -5.23 7.60 -6.28
N ASP A 22 -4.52 6.99 -7.22
CA ASP A 22 -5.10 6.28 -8.35
C ASP A 22 -5.77 4.97 -7.90
N VAL A 23 -5.20 4.32 -6.87
CA VAL A 23 -5.76 3.12 -6.25
C VAL A 23 -5.66 3.21 -4.73
N THR A 24 -6.73 2.79 -4.05
CA THR A 24 -6.83 2.75 -2.59
C THR A 24 -7.18 1.31 -2.17
N VAL A 25 -6.35 0.69 -1.32
CA VAL A 25 -6.52 -0.70 -0.87
C VAL A 25 -6.38 -0.79 0.65
N GLU A 26 -7.32 -1.45 1.31
CA GLU A 26 -7.19 -1.81 2.72
C GLU A 26 -6.39 -3.12 2.85
N VAL A 27 -5.28 -3.05 3.58
CA VAL A 27 -4.34 -4.17 3.69
C VAL A 27 -4.10 -4.57 5.14
N LYS A 28 -3.89 -5.86 5.36
CA LYS A 28 -3.48 -6.42 6.66
C LYS A 28 -1.99 -6.71 6.74
N ASP A 29 -1.31 -6.80 5.58
CA ASP A 29 0.11 -7.08 5.48
C ASP A 29 0.71 -6.40 4.24
N VAL A 30 1.95 -5.95 4.35
CA VAL A 30 2.72 -5.29 3.30
C VAL A 30 4.14 -5.86 3.31
N LYS A 31 4.56 -6.41 2.17
CA LYS A 31 5.91 -6.99 2.00
C LYS A 31 6.54 -6.47 0.73
N GLN A 32 7.77 -5.96 0.85
CA GLN A 32 8.57 -5.58 -0.31
C GLN A 32 9.58 -6.68 -0.64
N ASN A 33 9.69 -7.02 -1.92
CA ASN A 33 10.70 -7.92 -2.44
C ASN A 33 11.28 -7.35 -3.74
N GLY A 34 12.43 -6.69 -3.62
CA GLY A 34 13.04 -5.94 -4.72
C GLY A 34 12.10 -4.87 -5.26
N ASP A 35 11.85 -4.94 -6.57
CA ASP A 35 10.99 -4.02 -7.32
C ASP A 35 9.49 -4.37 -7.23
N TYR A 36 9.10 -5.31 -6.38
CA TYR A 36 7.70 -5.69 -6.21
C TYR A 36 7.23 -5.44 -4.78
N LEU A 37 6.02 -4.92 -4.65
CA LEU A 37 5.30 -4.80 -3.40
C LEU A 37 4.12 -5.76 -3.38
N THR A 38 4.08 -6.62 -2.38
CA THR A 38 2.97 -7.54 -2.13
C THR A 38 2.08 -6.96 -1.04
N LEU A 39 0.80 -6.79 -1.35
CA LEU A 39 -0.22 -6.27 -0.46
C LEU A 39 -1.25 -7.37 -0.22
N GLN A 40 -1.45 -7.77 1.03
CA GLN A 40 -2.52 -8.70 1.36
C GLN A 40 -3.72 -7.92 1.87
N ASP A 41 -4.84 -7.99 1.16
CA ASP A 41 -6.04 -7.25 1.54
C ASP A 41 -6.87 -7.97 2.62
N THR A 42 -7.89 -7.26 3.11
CA THR A 42 -8.83 -7.76 4.12
C THR A 42 -9.80 -8.81 3.56
N SER A 43 -9.99 -8.85 2.25
CA SER A 43 -10.86 -9.82 1.54
C SER A 43 -10.16 -11.14 1.22
N GLY A 44 -8.85 -11.24 1.44
CA GLY A 44 -8.05 -12.43 1.21
C GLY A 44 -7.28 -12.45 -0.12
N TYR A 45 -7.35 -11.39 -0.93
CA TYR A 45 -6.55 -11.28 -2.14
C TYR A 45 -5.12 -10.84 -1.84
N THR A 46 -4.22 -11.25 -2.74
CA THR A 46 -2.83 -10.82 -2.76
C THR A 46 -2.61 -9.99 -4.01
N HIS A 47 -2.33 -8.71 -3.83
CA HIS A 47 -1.99 -7.79 -4.91
C HIS A 47 -0.47 -7.72 -5.05
N ILE A 48 0.04 -7.74 -6.29
CA ILE A 48 1.46 -7.61 -6.58
C ILE A 48 1.65 -6.36 -7.45
N VAL A 49 2.28 -5.34 -6.89
CA VAL A 49 2.53 -4.06 -7.55
C VAL A 49 3.98 -4.01 -8.02
N ASN A 50 4.20 -3.72 -9.30
CA ASN A 50 5.54 -3.46 -9.84
C ASN A 50 5.94 -2.00 -9.57
N LEU A 51 6.90 -1.80 -8.67
CA LEU A 51 7.37 -0.50 -8.21
C LEU A 51 8.08 0.30 -9.31
N THR A 52 8.55 -0.34 -10.38
CA THR A 52 9.12 0.37 -11.55
C THR A 52 8.07 1.01 -12.46
N LYS A 53 6.79 0.75 -12.21
CA LYS A 53 5.67 1.21 -13.05
C LYS A 53 4.75 2.21 -12.36
N VAL A 54 4.99 2.49 -11.09
CA VAL A 54 4.22 3.46 -10.30
C VAL A 54 5.15 4.55 -9.80
N PHE A 55 4.61 5.73 -9.51
CA PHE A 55 5.38 6.85 -8.98
C PHE A 55 5.65 6.67 -7.48
N ALA A 56 4.61 6.31 -6.72
CA ALA A 56 4.74 6.12 -5.28
C ALA A 56 3.69 5.13 -4.76
N VAL A 57 4.03 4.47 -3.65
CA VAL A 57 3.07 3.74 -2.82
C VAL A 57 3.25 4.22 -1.38
N THR A 58 2.16 4.62 -0.73
CA THR A 58 2.18 5.02 0.69
C THR A 58 1.26 4.10 1.48
N TYR A 59 1.63 3.83 2.72
CA TYR A 59 0.79 3.08 3.65
C TYR A 59 1.14 3.49 5.07
N LYS A 60 0.13 3.56 5.94
CA LYS A 60 0.33 3.87 7.35
C LYS A 60 0.20 2.58 8.16
N ALA A 61 1.34 2.02 8.58
CA ALA A 61 1.32 0.88 9.49
C ALA A 61 0.46 1.25 10.72
N GLY A 62 -0.61 0.50 10.94
CA GLY A 62 -1.38 0.61 12.18
C GLY A 62 -0.41 0.44 13.35
N GLN A 63 -0.34 1.44 14.24
CA GLN A 63 0.51 1.33 15.43
C GLN A 63 0.17 0.01 16.10
N SER A 64 1.16 -0.90 16.15
CA SER A 64 1.05 -2.07 17.00
C SER A 64 0.91 -1.52 18.41
N ALA A 65 -0.27 -1.64 19.00
CA ALA A 65 -0.45 -1.35 20.42
C ALA A 65 0.55 -2.25 21.15
N GLY A 66 1.64 -1.64 21.63
CA GLY A 66 2.65 -2.33 22.41
C GLY A 66 1.96 -2.93 23.64
N TYR A 67 2.18 -4.23 23.84
CA TYR A 67 1.93 -4.88 25.12
C TYR A 67 3.10 -4.57 26.06
#